data_AF-A0A3S1F1M7-F1
#
_entry.id   AF-A0A3S1F1M7-F1
#
_cell.length_a   1.000
_cell.length_b   1.000
_cell.length_c   1.000
_cell.angle_alpha   90.00
_cell.angle_beta   90.00
_cell.angle_gamma   90.00
#
_symmetry.space_group_name_H-M   'P 1'
#
loop_
_entity.id
_entity.type
_entity.pdbx_description
1 polymer ?
#
loop_
_entity_poly.entity_id
_entity_poly.type
_entity_poly.pdbx_seq_one_letter_code
_entity_poly.pdbx_strand_id
1 'polypeptide(L)' 'METQELHRGRLIDHIQLVVRDLAASRRFYEAVLQAIDVPIGGSGDDFFWADELFVSTADSRAAQGKL' A
#
# COMPACT_ATOMS: atom_id res chain seq x y z
N MET A 1 -23.01 -1.64 -10.64
CA MET A 1 -21.76 -1.41 -9.90
C MET A 1 -21.08 -2.75 -9.83
N GLU A 2 -19.89 -2.89 -10.41
CA GLU A 2 -19.15 -4.15 -10.31
C GLU A 2 -18.81 -4.39 -8.84
N THR A 3 -19.12 -5.58 -8.33
CA THR A 3 -18.88 -5.93 -6.94
C THR A 3 -17.38 -6.13 -6.76
N GLN A 4 -16.77 -5.44 -5.80
CA GLN A 4 -15.39 -5.69 -5.38
C GLN A 4 -15.23 -7.19 -5.07
N GLU A 5 -14.15 -7.81 -5.54
CA GLU A 5 -13.90 -9.24 -5.38
C GLU A 5 -13.77 -9.60 -3.89
N LEU A 6 -14.46 -10.65 -3.44
CA LEU A 6 -14.46 -11.07 -2.04
C LEU A 6 -13.51 -12.26 -1.86
N HIS A 7 -12.38 -12.03 -1.20
CA HIS A 7 -11.42 -13.08 -0.88
C HIS A 7 -11.71 -13.71 0.48
N ARG A 8 -12.20 -14.97 0.50
CA ARG A 8 -12.49 -15.71 1.73
C ARG A 8 -11.25 -16.49 2.19
N GLY A 9 -10.89 -16.33 3.46
CA GLY A 9 -9.77 -17.07 4.08
C GLY A 9 -8.45 -16.30 4.17
N ARG A 10 -8.39 -15.04 3.71
CA ARG A 10 -7.27 -14.14 4.03
C ARG A 10 -7.41 -13.67 5.47
N LEU A 11 -6.37 -13.86 6.27
CA LEU A 11 -6.38 -13.51 7.70
C LEU A 11 -6.09 -12.02 7.93
N ILE A 12 -5.27 -11.43 7.07
CA ILE A 12 -4.81 -10.05 7.19
C ILE A 12 -5.64 -9.19 6.23
N ASP A 13 -6.23 -8.13 6.76
CA ASP A 13 -6.96 -7.13 5.97
C ASP A 13 -6.01 -6.15 5.29
N HIS A 14 -5.00 -5.66 6.02
CA HIS A 14 -3.89 -4.88 5.47
C HIS A 14 -2.69 -4.83 6.45
N ILE A 15 -1.52 -4.45 5.94
CA ILE A 15 -0.33 -4.07 6.71
C ILE A 15 0.08 -2.67 6.28
N GLN A 16 0.20 -1.76 7.24
CA GLN A 16 0.71 -0.42 7.00
C GLN A 16 2.20 -0.29 7.36
N LEU A 17 2.98 0.24 6.43
CA LEU A 17 4.35 0.69 6.67
C LEU A 17 4.41 2.21 6.68
N VAL A 18 4.86 2.79 7.79
CA VAL A 18 5.15 4.22 7.90
C VAL A 18 6.62 4.42 7.52
N VAL A 19 6.86 5.17 6.45
CA VAL A 19 8.20 5.33 5.85
C VAL A 19 8.67 6.77 5.89
N ARG A 20 10.00 6.96 5.95
CA ARG A 20 10.64 8.28 5.92
C ARG A 20 10.56 8.93 4.54
N ASP A 21 10.76 8.14 3.49
CA ASP A 21 10.81 8.60 2.11
C ASP A 21 9.81 7.80 1.27
N LEU A 22 8.67 8.42 0.98
CA LEU A 22 7.60 7.81 0.22
C LEU A 22 7.99 7.62 -1.25
N ALA A 23 8.75 8.54 -1.83
CA ALA A 23 9.14 8.47 -3.24
C ALA A 23 10.18 7.37 -3.48
N ALA A 24 11.13 7.18 -2.55
CA ALA A 24 12.03 6.03 -2.57
C ALA A 24 11.28 4.70 -2.40
N SER A 25 10.39 4.64 -1.40
CA SER A 25 9.57 3.44 -1.15
C SER A 25 8.69 3.08 -2.35
N ARG A 26 8.05 4.08 -2.97
CA ARG A 26 7.21 3.90 -4.16
C ARG A 26 8.00 3.31 -5.33
N ARG A 27 9.16 3.88 -5.66
CA ARG A 27 10.03 3.34 -6.73
C ARG A 27 10.44 1.89 -6.47
N PHE A 28 10.75 1.55 -5.21
CA PHE A 28 11.13 0.20 -4.83
C PHE A 28 9.94 -0.77 -4.97
N TYR A 29 8.79 -0.45 -4.36
CA TYR A 29 7.64 -1.34 -4.37
C TYR A 29 6.99 -1.44 -5.75
N GLU A 30 6.94 -0.38 -6.56
CA GLU A 30 6.49 -0.48 -7.95
C GLU A 30 7.33 -1.48 -8.76
N ALA A 31 8.66 -1.47 -8.59
CA ALA A 31 9.54 -2.42 -9.27
C ALA A 31 9.32 -3.87 -8.78
N VAL A 32 9.15 -4.08 -7.47
CA VAL A 32 8.88 -5.41 -6.89
C VAL A 32 7.52 -5.94 -7.35
N LEU A 33 6.48 -5.13 -7.26
CA LEU A 33 5.11 -5.49 -7.61
C LEU A 33 4.98 -5.80 -9.10
N GLN A 34 5.66 -5.02 -9.97
CA GLN A 34 5.74 -5.30 -11.40
C GLN A 34 6.38 -6.67 -11.68
N ALA A 35 7.39 -7.08 -10.91
CA ALA A 35 8.05 -8.38 -11.11
C ALA A 35 7.17 -9.58 -10.75
N ILE A 36 6.07 -9.36 -10.03
CA ILE A 36 5.11 -10.39 -9.60
C ILE A 36 3.68 -10.13 -10.14
N ASP A 37 3.55 -9.27 -11.15
CA ASP A 37 2.29 -8.93 -11.81
C ASP A 37 1.19 -8.41 -10.87
N VAL A 38 1.57 -7.68 -9.81
CA VAL A 38 0.62 -7.01 -8.91
C VAL A 38 0.53 -5.52 -9.26
N PRO A 39 -0.67 -4.97 -9.56
CA PRO A 39 -0.82 -3.55 -9.84
C PRO A 39 -0.83 -2.70 -8.56
N ILE A 40 -0.46 -1.42 -8.68
CA ILE A 40 -0.78 -0.42 -7.66
C ILE A 40 -2.30 -0.26 -7.61
N GLY A 41 -2.88 -0.43 -6.43
CA GLY A 41 -4.31 -0.28 -6.20
C GLY A 41 -4.76 1.18 -6.14
N GLY A 42 -3.89 2.06 -5.63
CA GLY A 42 -4.12 3.50 -5.62
C GLY A 42 -3.03 4.30 -4.94
N SER A 43 -3.08 5.61 -5.08
CA SER A 43 -2.14 6.54 -4.43
C SER A 43 -2.78 7.89 -4.10
N GLY A 44 -2.24 8.54 -3.08
CA GLY A 44 -2.47 9.95 -2.76
C GLY A 44 -1.14 10.70 -2.62
N ASP A 45 -1.19 11.93 -2.10
CA ASP A 45 0.00 12.78 -1.94
C ASP A 45 1.00 12.20 -0.92
N ASP A 46 0.49 11.50 0.08
CA ASP A 46 1.21 11.04 1.27
C ASP A 46 1.13 9.52 1.49
N PHE A 47 0.54 8.75 0.56
CA PHE A 47 0.47 7.29 0.61
C PHE A 47 0.33 6.62 -0.77
N PHE A 48 0.57 5.31 -0.82
CA PHE A 48 0.11 4.41 -1.87
C PHE A 48 -0.23 3.03 -1.29
N TRP A 49 -0.97 2.21 -2.05
CA TRP A 49 -1.30 0.85 -1.64
C TRP A 49 -1.38 -0.10 -2.82
N ALA A 50 -1.17 -1.38 -2.54
CA ALA A 50 -1.29 -2.49 -3.47
C ALA A 50 -1.64 -3.77 -2.69
N ASP A 51 -2.76 -4.40 -3.03
CA ASP A 51 -3.32 -5.53 -2.25
C ASP A 51 -3.40 -5.18 -0.75
N GLU A 52 -2.96 -6.03 0.19
CA GLU A 52 -2.91 -5.72 1.63
C GLU A 52 -1.84 -4.68 2.01
N LEU A 53 -0.90 -4.33 1.14
CA LEU A 53 0.19 -3.43 1.50
C LEU A 53 -0.26 -1.97 1.41
N PHE A 54 -0.17 -1.24 2.52
CA PHE A 54 -0.36 0.21 2.57
C PHE A 54 0.94 0.88 3.01
N VAL A 55 1.38 1.93 2.30
CA VAL A 55 2.62 2.66 2.63
C VAL A 55 2.31 4.14 2.72
N SER A 56 2.67 4.78 3.83
CA SER A 56 2.43 6.21 4.04
C SER A 56 3.61 6.91 4.69
N THR A 57 3.64 8.24 4.61
CA THR A 57 4.51 9.05 5.45
C THR A 57 4.03 9.09 6.90
N ALA A 58 4.88 9.53 7.82
CA ALA A 58 4.52 9.70 9.23
C ALA A 58 3.49 10.80 9.49
N ASP A 59 3.44 11.81 8.62
CA ASP A 59 2.50 12.93 8.71
C ASP A 59 1.15 12.64 8.03
N SER A 60 1.02 11.47 7.40
CA SER A 60 -0.22 11.11 6.73
C SER A 60 -1.38 10.99 7.71
N ARG A 61 -2.55 11.48 7.31
CA ARG A 61 -3.79 11.28 8.09
C ARG A 61 -4.15 9.80 8.25
N ALA A 62 -3.64 8.94 7.36
CA ALA A 62 -3.82 7.49 7.43
C ALA A 62 -2.80 6.80 8.34
N ALA A 63 -1.76 7.49 8.84
CA ALA A 63 -0.71 6.88 9.65
C ALA A 63 -1.23 6.47 11.04
N GLN A 64 -1.26 5.16 11.30
CA GLN A 64 -1.54 4.62 12.63
C GLN A 64 -0.27 4.20 13.37
N GLY A 65 0.83 3.99 12.63
CA GLY A 65 2.15 3.66 13.16
C GLY A 65 3.03 4.88 13.45
N LYS A 66 4.28 4.61 13.83
CA LYS A 66 5.33 5.62 14.03
C LYS A 66 6.54 5.25 13.17
N LEU A 67 7.37 6.25 12.86
CA LEU A 67 8.67 6.07 12.21
C LEU A 67 9.77 5.75 13.23
#